data_AF-A0A7V8ZGQ2-F1
#
_entry.id   AF-A0A7V8ZGQ2-F1
#
_cell.length_a   1.000
_cell.length_b   1.000
_cell.length_c   1.000
_cell.angle_alpha   90.00
_cell.angle_beta   90.00
_cell.angle_gamma   90.00
#
_symmetry.space_group_name_H-M   'P 1'
#
loop_
_entity.id
_entity.type
_entity.pdbx_description
1 polymer ?
#
loop_
_entity_poly.entity_id
_entity_poly.type
_entity_poly.pdbx_seq_one_letter_code
_entity_poly.pdbx_strand_id
1 'polypeptide(L)'
;MAKRAARLQARTLRAEGASIIAIARDLGVARSSVSVWVRDVPRPSETPLAESPVAAQRAVDAESEERRPCGRCSEVLPVASFNRYRDGLQHWCRECFKQYQRARQERNRMQVAAATARRRERAQAQVRAYLAERGCLDCGERDPVVLEFDHVKPGKVGTVSE
;
A
#
# COMPACT_ATOMS: atom_id res chain seq x y z
N MET A 1 13.01 6.14 -26.52
CA MET A 1 14.05 7.12 -26.16
C MET A 1 13.73 7.92 -24.89
N ALA A 2 12.53 8.53 -24.77
CA ALA A 2 12.15 9.38 -23.63
C ALA A 2 12.34 8.76 -22.21
N LYS A 3 12.00 7.48 -22.02
CA LYS A 3 12.14 6.81 -20.70
C LYS A 3 13.58 6.63 -20.23
N ARG A 4 14.55 6.47 -21.15
CA ARG A 4 15.98 6.34 -20.79
C ARG A 4 16.55 7.67 -20.33
N ALA A 5 16.23 8.77 -21.03
CA ALA A 5 16.64 10.12 -20.65
C ALA A 5 16.08 10.52 -19.28
N ALA A 6 14.77 10.32 -19.06
CA ALA A 6 14.14 10.59 -17.77
C ALA A 6 14.75 9.78 -16.63
N ARG A 7 15.13 8.51 -16.88
CA ARG A 7 15.81 7.66 -15.89
C ARG A 7 17.19 8.19 -15.52
N LEU A 8 17.99 8.64 -16.50
CA LEU A 8 19.32 9.21 -16.24
C LEU A 8 19.20 10.49 -15.41
N GLN A 9 18.32 11.40 -15.81
CA GLN A 9 18.08 12.66 -15.11
C GLN A 9 17.58 12.43 -13.68
N ALA A 10 16.69 11.46 -13.45
CA ALA A 10 16.24 11.08 -12.12
C ALA A 10 17.40 10.64 -11.21
N ARG A 11 18.38 9.91 -11.75
CA ARG A 11 19.54 9.44 -10.98
C ARG A 11 20.47 10.59 -10.61
N THR A 12 20.72 11.52 -11.54
CA THR A 12 21.49 12.73 -11.27
C THR A 12 20.86 13.55 -10.14
N LEU A 13 19.58 13.90 -10.29
CA LEU A 13 18.83 14.65 -9.27
C LEU A 13 18.84 13.94 -7.91
N ARG A 14 18.77 12.60 -7.89
CA ARG A 14 18.84 11.84 -6.65
C ARG A 14 20.20 11.94 -5.97
N ALA A 15 21.28 11.84 -6.74
CA ALA A 15 22.65 11.96 -6.24
C ALA A 15 22.93 13.37 -5.69
N GLU A 16 22.30 14.39 -6.27
CA GLU A 16 22.34 15.79 -5.81
C GLU A 16 21.51 16.04 -4.53
N GLY A 17 20.76 15.04 -4.05
CA GLY A 17 19.98 15.16 -2.82
C GLY A 17 18.47 15.33 -3.02
N ALA A 18 17.95 15.36 -4.25
CA ALA A 18 16.51 15.48 -4.46
C ALA A 18 15.72 14.28 -3.90
N SER A 19 14.54 14.55 -3.36
CA SER A 19 13.62 13.50 -2.90
C SER A 19 12.93 12.81 -4.08
N ILE A 20 12.50 11.55 -3.91
CA ILE A 20 11.71 10.83 -4.93
C ILE A 20 10.48 11.64 -5.36
N ILE A 21 9.87 12.37 -4.42
CA ILE A 21 8.69 13.21 -4.68
C ILE A 21 9.05 14.40 -5.57
N ALA A 22 10.16 15.08 -5.29
CA ALA A 22 10.63 16.21 -6.11
C ALA A 22 10.94 15.74 -7.53
N ILE A 23 11.75 14.68 -7.68
CA ILE A 23 12.12 14.12 -8.99
C ILE A 23 10.89 13.69 -9.81
N ALA A 24 9.91 13.04 -9.18
CA ALA A 24 8.69 12.63 -9.86
C ALA A 24 7.88 13.81 -10.39
N ARG A 25 7.81 14.91 -9.61
CA ARG A 25 7.17 16.16 -10.00
C ARG A 25 7.91 16.80 -11.18
N ASP A 26 9.23 16.95 -11.05
CA ASP A 26 10.06 17.68 -12.01
C ASP A 26 10.11 16.99 -13.39
N LEU A 27 10.12 15.66 -13.39
CA LEU A 27 10.17 14.87 -14.62
C LEU A 27 8.79 14.49 -15.16
N GLY A 28 7.70 14.81 -14.46
CA GLY A 28 6.34 14.45 -14.87
C GLY A 28 6.09 12.93 -14.94
N VAL A 29 6.74 12.15 -14.07
CA VAL A 29 6.64 10.68 -14.05
C VAL A 29 6.09 10.16 -12.73
N ALA A 30 5.56 8.93 -12.74
CA ALA A 30 5.08 8.29 -11.52
C ALA A 30 6.21 8.09 -10.48
N ARG A 31 5.88 8.31 -9.19
CA ARG A 31 6.81 8.10 -8.06
C ARG A 31 7.39 6.69 -7.99
N SER A 32 6.58 5.69 -8.38
CA SER A 32 6.99 4.28 -8.45
C SER A 32 8.12 4.07 -9.46
N SER A 33 8.04 4.71 -10.62
CA SER A 33 9.08 4.65 -11.65
C SER A 33 10.40 5.24 -11.14
N VAL A 34 10.34 6.42 -10.53
CA VAL A 34 11.52 7.08 -9.94
C VAL A 34 12.14 6.20 -8.85
N SER A 35 11.34 5.66 -7.94
CA SER A 35 11.81 4.78 -6.87
C SER A 35 12.58 3.57 -7.39
N VAL A 36 12.15 2.98 -8.51
CA VAL A 36 12.87 1.87 -9.15
C VAL A 36 14.16 2.35 -9.82
N TRP A 37 14.13 3.52 -10.46
CA TRP A 37 15.28 4.06 -11.21
C TRP A 37 16.44 4.49 -10.34
N VAL A 38 16.17 4.91 -9.11
CA VAL A 38 17.15 5.54 -8.21
C VAL A 38 17.40 4.74 -6.93
N ARG A 39 16.90 3.51 -6.84
CA ARG A 39 16.98 2.65 -5.63
C ARG A 39 18.40 2.45 -5.14
N ASP A 40 19.34 2.32 -6.07
CA ASP A 40 20.77 2.10 -5.86
C ASP A 40 21.57 3.41 -5.76
N VAL A 41 20.93 4.57 -5.93
CA VAL A 41 21.59 5.87 -5.84
C VAL A 41 21.49 6.39 -4.40
N PRO A 42 22.61 6.46 -3.65
CA PRO A 42 22.60 7.02 -2.31
C PRO A 42 22.21 8.49 -2.36
N ARG A 43 21.42 8.94 -1.37
CA ARG A 43 21.11 10.36 -1.18
C ARG A 43 22.12 10.90 -0.17
N PRO A 44 22.80 12.03 -0.42
CA PRO A 44 23.52 12.73 0.64
C PRO A 44 22.53 13.03 1.77
N SER A 45 22.87 12.63 3.00
CA SER A 45 22.02 12.87 4.16
C SER A 45 22.05 14.35 4.51
N GLU A 46 20.97 15.08 4.21
CA GLU A 46 20.83 16.51 4.53
C GLU A 46 20.77 16.79 6.04
N THR A 47 20.65 15.79 6.91
CA THR A 47 20.63 15.98 8.37
C THR A 47 21.18 14.73 9.06
N PRO A 48 22.12 14.87 10.01
CA PRO A 48 22.47 13.80 10.93
C PRO A 48 21.21 13.26 11.63
N LEU A 49 21.11 11.94 11.83
CA LEU A 49 19.94 11.31 12.48
C LEU A 49 19.62 11.93 13.87
N ALA A 50 20.64 12.47 14.55
CA ALA A 50 20.52 13.16 15.83
C ALA A 50 19.70 14.45 15.78
N GLU A 51 19.62 15.13 14.62
CA GLU A 51 18.98 16.43 14.45
C GLU A 51 17.61 16.33 13.77
N SER A 52 17.12 15.11 13.51
CA SER A 52 15.78 14.93 12.93
C SER A 52 14.71 15.37 13.93
N PRO A 53 13.70 16.16 13.52
CA PRO A 53 12.58 16.54 14.40
C PRO A 53 11.83 15.31 14.96
N VAL A 54 11.88 14.17 14.25
CA VAL A 54 11.32 12.90 14.73
C VAL A 54 12.16 12.29 15.86
N ALA A 55 13.49 12.42 15.79
CA ALA A 55 14.39 11.96 16.85
C ALA A 55 14.29 12.86 18.08
N ALA A 56 14.25 14.18 17.89
CA ALA A 56 14.03 15.15 18.96
C ALA A 56 12.68 14.92 19.67
N GLN A 57 11.59 14.75 18.91
CA GLN A 57 10.27 14.47 19.49
C GLN A 57 10.24 13.13 20.26
N ARG A 58 10.96 12.12 19.80
CA ARG A 58 11.09 10.83 20.49
C ARG A 58 11.85 10.94 21.82
N ALA A 59 12.85 11.80 21.89
CA ALA A 59 13.56 12.10 23.14
C ALA A 59 12.61 12.79 24.14
N VAL A 60 11.87 13.80 23.69
CA VAL A 60 10.87 14.52 24.53
C VAL A 60 9.76 13.59 25.03
N ASP A 61 9.22 12.72 24.16
CA ASP A 61 8.19 11.75 24.58
C ASP A 61 8.75 10.74 25.61
N ALA A 62 10.06 10.43 25.57
CA ALA A 62 10.69 9.48 26.50
C ALA A 62 10.95 10.06 27.90
N GLU A 63 11.05 11.39 28.03
CA GLU A 63 11.33 12.09 29.30
C GLU A 63 10.08 12.41 30.13
N SER A 64 8.88 12.07 29.65
CA SER A 64 7.63 12.29 30.40
C SER A 64 7.53 11.38 31.63
N GLU A 65 7.52 11.97 32.83
CA GLU A 65 7.47 11.24 34.12
C GLU A 65 6.09 10.62 34.44
N GLU A 66 5.03 11.05 33.76
CA GLU A 66 3.66 10.57 33.99
C GLU A 66 3.54 9.08 33.64
N ARG A 67 2.97 8.30 34.57
CA ARG A 67 2.77 6.85 34.41
C ARG A 67 1.30 6.49 34.52
N ARG A 68 0.88 5.49 33.76
CA ARG A 68 -0.49 4.98 33.79
C ARG A 68 -0.55 3.47 33.60
N PRO A 69 -1.57 2.79 34.17
CA PRO A 69 -1.74 1.35 33.98
C PRO A 69 -2.22 1.03 32.56
N CYS A 70 -1.68 -0.03 31.99
CA CYS A 70 -2.17 -0.62 30.75
C CYS A 70 -3.43 -1.45 31.00
N GLY A 71 -4.54 -1.18 30.29
CA GLY A 71 -5.80 -1.92 30.44
C GLY A 71 -5.79 -3.38 29.92
N ARG A 72 -4.62 -3.96 29.62
CA ARG A 72 -4.48 -5.35 29.15
C ARG A 72 -3.47 -6.16 29.96
N CYS A 73 -2.25 -5.65 30.14
CA CYS A 73 -1.23 -6.31 30.98
C CYS A 73 -1.20 -5.80 32.41
N SER A 74 -1.94 -4.75 32.74
CA SER A 74 -2.00 -4.12 34.07
C SER A 74 -0.68 -3.52 34.59
N GLU A 75 0.39 -3.53 33.78
CA GLU A 75 1.64 -2.87 34.12
C GLU A 75 1.48 -1.34 34.12
N VAL A 76 2.09 -0.70 35.13
CA VAL A 76 2.19 0.76 35.23
C VAL A 76 3.40 1.21 34.43
N LEU A 77 3.15 1.88 33.30
CA LEU A 77 4.17 2.25 32.33
C LEU A 77 4.16 3.78 32.11
N PRO A 78 5.29 4.37 31.68
CA PRO A 78 5.31 5.76 31.23
C PRO A 78 4.29 6.03 30.13
N VAL A 79 3.71 7.23 30.08
CA VAL A 79 2.81 7.66 28.99
C VAL A 79 3.45 7.50 27.60
N ALA A 80 4.78 7.61 27.52
CA ALA A 80 5.61 7.32 26.34
C ALA A 80 5.39 5.91 25.76
N SER A 81 5.06 4.93 26.62
CA SER A 81 4.82 3.53 26.24
C SER A 81 3.45 3.31 25.60
N PHE A 82 2.62 4.35 25.45
CA PHE A 82 1.30 4.29 24.82
C PHE A 82 1.34 4.96 23.44
N ASN A 83 0.40 4.60 22.56
CA ASN A 83 0.25 5.23 21.25
C ASN A 83 -0.66 6.45 21.34
N ARG A 84 -0.37 7.51 20.58
CA ARG A 84 -1.30 8.64 20.40
C ARG A 84 -2.54 8.16 19.65
N TYR A 85 -3.70 8.64 20.06
CA TYR A 85 -4.99 8.37 19.44
C TYR A 85 -5.90 9.60 19.56
N ARG A 86 -6.19 10.25 18.42
CA ARG A 86 -6.92 11.53 18.37
C ARG A 86 -6.26 12.53 19.33
N ASP A 87 -7.04 13.08 20.27
CA ASP A 87 -6.59 14.11 21.22
C ASP A 87 -5.97 13.51 22.51
N GLY A 88 -5.73 12.19 22.56
CA GLY A 88 -5.23 11.53 23.75
C GLY A 88 -4.34 10.32 23.49
N LEU A 89 -4.23 9.46 24.49
CA LEU A 89 -3.44 8.23 24.45
C LEU A 89 -4.36 7.01 24.45
N GLN A 90 -3.90 5.94 23.80
CA GLN A 90 -4.56 4.64 23.91
C GLN A 90 -4.52 4.11 25.34
N HIS A 91 -5.50 3.27 25.70
CA HIS A 91 -5.58 2.62 27.01
C HIS A 91 -4.67 1.38 27.13
N TRP A 92 -4.14 0.88 26.01
CA TRP A 92 -3.18 -0.23 25.96
C TRP A 92 -1.79 0.26 25.63
N CYS A 93 -0.78 -0.33 26.26
CA CYS A 93 0.61 -0.07 25.93
C CYS A 93 0.93 -0.53 24.49
N ARG A 94 2.01 0.01 23.92
CA ARG A 94 2.47 -0.27 22.55
C ARG A 94 2.65 -1.76 22.28
N GLU A 95 3.15 -2.53 23.25
CA GLU A 95 3.36 -3.96 23.09
C GLU A 95 2.03 -4.73 23.08
N CYS A 96 1.13 -4.42 24.01
CA CYS A 96 -0.21 -5.00 24.02
C CYS A 96 -1.00 -4.67 22.73
N PHE A 97 -0.91 -3.42 22.27
CA PHE A 97 -1.53 -3.01 21.01
C PHE A 97 -0.91 -3.71 19.81
N LYS A 98 0.42 -3.88 19.77
CA LYS A 98 1.12 -4.59 18.70
C LYS A 98 0.70 -6.06 18.63
N GLN A 99 0.60 -6.75 19.76
CA GLN A 99 0.10 -8.12 19.81
C GLN A 99 -1.34 -8.22 19.32
N TYR A 100 -2.22 -7.31 19.77
CA TYR A 100 -3.59 -7.23 19.29
C TYR A 100 -3.66 -7.03 17.77
N GLN A 101 -2.90 -6.07 17.24
CA GLN A 101 -2.87 -5.77 15.81
C GLN A 101 -2.36 -6.96 14.99
N ARG A 102 -1.32 -7.68 15.45
CA ARG A 102 -0.85 -8.92 14.80
C ARG A 102 -1.94 -9.99 14.76
N ALA A 103 -2.59 -10.25 15.89
CA ALA A 103 -3.67 -11.24 15.96
C ALA A 103 -4.89 -10.86 15.11
N ARG A 104 -5.18 -9.55 14.99
CA ARG A 104 -6.24 -9.02 14.14
C ARG A 104 -5.88 -9.10 12.66
N GLN A 105 -4.63 -8.80 12.31
CA GLN A 105 -4.14 -8.85 10.92
C GLN A 105 -4.31 -10.25 10.33
N GLU A 106 -3.93 -11.29 11.09
CA GLU A 106 -4.05 -12.67 10.62
C GLU A 106 -5.51 -13.06 10.37
N ARG A 107 -6.40 -12.76 11.33
CA ARG A 107 -7.84 -12.97 11.16
C ARG A 107 -8.41 -12.21 9.95
N ASN A 108 -8.02 -10.95 9.78
CA ASN A 108 -8.47 -10.14 8.66
C ASN A 108 -7.96 -10.70 7.33
N ARG A 109 -6.72 -11.18 7.27
CA ARG A 109 -6.14 -11.82 6.07
C ARG A 109 -6.96 -13.03 5.65
N MET A 110 -7.29 -13.91 6.59
CA MET A 110 -8.13 -15.09 6.31
C MET A 110 -9.53 -14.70 5.84
N GLN A 111 -10.17 -13.73 6.50
CA GLN A 111 -11.51 -13.27 6.13
C GLN A 111 -11.54 -12.61 4.74
N VAL A 112 -10.56 -11.75 4.44
CA VAL A 112 -10.44 -11.08 3.14
C VAL A 112 -10.17 -12.10 2.04
N ALA A 113 -9.29 -13.08 2.27
CA ALA A 113 -9.03 -14.15 1.31
C ALA A 113 -10.30 -14.96 1.02
N ALA A 114 -11.02 -15.40 2.06
CA ALA A 114 -12.27 -16.14 1.91
C ALA A 114 -13.36 -15.32 1.20
N ALA A 115 -13.53 -14.04 1.57
CA ALA A 115 -14.48 -13.15 0.91
C ALA A 115 -14.12 -12.92 -0.56
N THR A 116 -12.82 -12.81 -0.88
CA THR A 116 -12.33 -12.63 -2.25
C THR A 116 -12.55 -13.89 -3.08
N ALA A 117 -12.27 -15.07 -2.54
CA ALA A 117 -12.56 -16.34 -3.19
C ALA A 117 -14.05 -16.48 -3.53
N ARG A 118 -14.94 -16.20 -2.55
CA ARG A 118 -16.39 -16.23 -2.75
C ARG A 118 -16.86 -15.23 -3.81
N ARG A 119 -16.33 -14.01 -3.81
CA ARG A 119 -16.63 -13.01 -4.85
C ARG A 119 -16.19 -13.48 -6.23
N ARG A 120 -14.98 -14.05 -6.34
CA ARG A 120 -14.45 -14.59 -7.59
C ARG A 120 -15.30 -15.73 -8.11
N GLU A 121 -15.66 -16.67 -7.26
CA GLU A 121 -16.51 -17.82 -7.62
C GLU A 121 -17.88 -17.35 -8.13
N ARG A 122 -18.53 -16.42 -7.42
CA ARG A 122 -19.81 -15.83 -7.86
C ARG A 122 -19.70 -15.12 -9.20
N ALA A 123 -18.68 -14.29 -9.38
CA ALA A 123 -18.45 -13.58 -10.63
C ALA A 123 -18.18 -14.57 -11.79
N GLN A 124 -17.36 -15.59 -11.56
CA GLN A 124 -17.11 -16.63 -12.56
C GLN A 124 -18.36 -17.44 -12.91
N ALA A 125 -19.20 -17.76 -11.93
CA ALA A 125 -20.47 -18.44 -12.18
C ALA A 125 -21.42 -17.57 -13.02
N GLN A 126 -21.51 -16.27 -12.73
CA GLN A 126 -22.31 -15.31 -13.51
C GLN A 126 -21.81 -15.20 -14.95
N VAL A 127 -20.49 -15.06 -15.15
CA VAL A 127 -19.89 -14.98 -16.49
C VAL A 127 -20.15 -16.27 -17.27
N ARG A 128 -19.91 -17.45 -16.66
CA ARG A 128 -20.17 -18.73 -17.33
C ARG A 128 -21.64 -18.90 -17.72
N ALA A 129 -22.57 -18.52 -16.83
CA ALA A 129 -24.00 -18.57 -17.12
C ALA A 129 -24.37 -17.66 -18.30
N TYR A 130 -23.86 -16.43 -18.30
CA TYR A 130 -24.09 -15.47 -19.38
C TYR A 130 -23.59 -15.99 -20.74
N LEU A 131 -22.36 -16.52 -20.79
CA LEU A 131 -21.76 -17.03 -22.02
C LEU A 131 -22.49 -18.27 -22.54
N ALA A 132 -22.86 -19.20 -21.66
CA ALA A 132 -23.56 -20.43 -22.03
C ALA A 132 -24.98 -20.17 -22.59
N GLU A 133 -25.68 -19.16 -22.06
CA GLU A 133 -27.01 -18.79 -22.52
C GLU A 133 -26.98 -18.16 -23.92
N ARG A 134 -26.03 -17.25 -24.15
CA ARG A 134 -25.97 -16.40 -25.35
C ARG A 134 -25.28 -17.07 -26.53
N GLY A 135 -24.15 -17.75 -26.29
CA GLY A 135 -23.26 -18.21 -27.36
C GLY A 135 -22.57 -17.07 -28.13
N CYS A 136 -21.74 -17.44 -29.10
CA CYS A 136 -21.09 -16.51 -30.03
C CYS A 136 -22.10 -15.95 -31.04
N LEU A 137 -22.10 -14.63 -31.24
CA LEU A 137 -22.99 -13.96 -32.19
C LEU A 137 -22.61 -14.22 -33.66
N ASP A 138 -21.34 -14.50 -33.94
CA ASP A 138 -20.84 -14.65 -35.31
C ASP A 138 -20.94 -16.09 -35.82
N CYS A 139 -20.60 -17.08 -34.99
CA CYS A 139 -20.53 -18.49 -35.40
C CYS A 139 -21.51 -19.42 -34.66
N GLY A 140 -22.20 -18.93 -33.63
CA GLY A 140 -23.17 -19.72 -32.87
C GLY A 140 -22.59 -20.75 -31.90
N GLU A 141 -21.27 -20.77 -31.69
CA GLU A 141 -20.63 -21.61 -30.65
C GLU A 141 -21.25 -21.34 -29.27
N ARG A 142 -21.47 -22.40 -28.48
CA ARG A 142 -22.14 -22.32 -27.17
C ARG A 142 -21.28 -22.81 -26.01
N ASP A 143 -20.14 -23.45 -26.27
CA ASP A 143 -19.24 -23.87 -25.20
C ASP A 143 -18.63 -22.65 -24.49
N PRO A 144 -19.04 -22.33 -23.24
CA PRO A 144 -18.54 -21.16 -22.53
C PRO A 144 -17.04 -21.23 -22.20
N VAL A 145 -16.38 -22.38 -22.37
CA VAL A 145 -14.93 -22.52 -22.19
C VAL A 145 -14.14 -21.81 -23.29
N VAL A 146 -14.69 -21.74 -24.50
CA VAL A 146 -14.02 -21.12 -25.66
C VAL A 146 -14.54 -19.71 -25.99
N LEU A 147 -15.53 -19.22 -25.25
CA LEU A 147 -16.12 -17.90 -25.46
C LEU A 147 -15.42 -16.81 -24.64
N GLU A 148 -15.25 -15.63 -25.24
CA GLU A 148 -14.74 -14.42 -24.59
C GLU A 148 -15.62 -13.20 -24.88
N PHE A 149 -15.47 -12.14 -24.09
CA PHE A 149 -16.18 -10.88 -24.34
C PHE A 149 -15.40 -10.04 -25.36
N ASP A 150 -16.03 -9.74 -26.48
CA ASP A 150 -15.46 -8.86 -27.50
C ASP A 150 -15.33 -7.40 -27.01
N HIS A 151 -14.24 -6.74 -27.42
CA HIS A 151 -14.04 -5.32 -27.13
C HIS A 151 -14.84 -4.44 -28.10
N VAL A 152 -15.60 -3.48 -27.57
CA VAL A 152 -16.45 -2.58 -28.37
C VAL A 152 -15.65 -1.48 -29.09
N LYS A 153 -14.43 -1.17 -28.64
CA LYS A 153 -13.60 -0.09 -29.22
C LYS A 153 -12.12 -0.50 -29.37
N PRO A 154 -11.46 -0.11 -30.48
CA PRO A 154 -10.01 -0.23 -30.61
C PRO A 154 -9.30 0.79 -29.72
N GLY A 155 -8.51 0.32 -28.75
CA GLY A 155 -7.77 1.18 -27.80
C GLY A 155 -7.78 0.60 -26.38
N LYS A 156 -6.92 -0.39 -26.13
CA LYS A 156 -6.95 -1.26 -24.95
C LYS A 156 -6.53 -0.54 -23.66
N VAL A 157 -7.31 -0.70 -22.58
CA VAL A 157 -6.86 -0.42 -21.19
C VAL A 157 -7.14 -1.57 -20.20
N GLY A 158 -7.88 -2.63 -20.59
CA GLY A 158 -8.25 -3.74 -19.70
C GLY A 158 -8.88 -4.94 -20.40
N THR A 159 -9.36 -5.91 -19.60
CA THR A 159 -9.98 -7.17 -20.07
C THR A 159 -11.45 -7.03 -20.44
N VAL A 160 -12.14 -6.05 -19.84
CA VAL A 160 -13.53 -5.69 -20.15
C VAL A 160 -13.57 -4.19 -20.37
N SER A 161 -14.37 -3.71 -21.31
CA SER A 161 -14.63 -2.27 -21.48
C SER A 161 -15.39 -1.71 -20.27
N GLU A 162 -15.16 -0.42 -19.94
CA GLU A 162 -15.93 0.30 -18.90
C GLU A 162 -17.43 0.38 -19.21
#